data_AF-A0A2V6LPK9-F1
#
_entry.id   AF-A0A2V6LPK9-F1
#
_cell.length_a   1.000
_cell.length_b   1.000
_cell.length_c   1.000
_cell.angle_alpha   90.00
_cell.angle_beta   90.00
_cell.angle_gamma   90.00
#
_symmetry.space_group_name_H-M   'P 1'
#
loop_
_entity.id
_entity.type
_entity.pdbx_description
1 polymer ?
#
loop_
_entity_poly.entity_id
_entity_poly.type
_entity_poly.pdbx_seq_one_letter_code
_entity_poly.pdbx_strand_id
1 'polypeptide(L)'
;MNDLKFAFRQLRKSPAFTAIAVITLALGIGLNTAIFSLINDLFLKGLPFQEPGRVLHILTKGKDRTDEFQMSAPRFMLYRDAQTIFSGFAAENQQAATVTGLGDPLSVPIFKATANWFDVLGVRPIMGRTFLPQEEEGADVAIITDRFWKARLGGNPDVIGKTFALDGVTHTIVGVIAKMPVSWTGTPNADIWTTKPMVIPG
;
A
#
# COMPACT_ATOMS: atom_id res chain seq x y z
N MET A 1 -23.59 39.47 -23.99
CA MET A 1 -24.49 38.30 -23.73
C MET A 1 -25.27 37.83 -24.97
N ASN A 2 -25.49 38.67 -26.00
CA ASN A 2 -26.18 38.23 -27.22
C ASN A 2 -25.36 37.24 -28.08
N ASP A 3 -24.04 37.32 -28.04
CA ASP A 3 -23.16 36.48 -28.88
C ASP A 3 -23.18 34.99 -28.48
N LEU A 4 -23.25 34.68 -27.18
CA LEU A 4 -23.39 33.31 -26.67
C LEU A 4 -24.71 32.65 -27.11
N LYS A 5 -25.82 33.41 -27.05
CA LYS A 5 -27.12 32.94 -27.56
C LYS A 5 -27.09 32.72 -29.07
N PHE A 6 -26.41 33.59 -29.81
CA PHE A 6 -26.29 33.46 -31.25
C PHE A 6 -25.44 32.25 -31.65
N ALA A 7 -24.31 32.02 -30.97
CA ALA A 7 -23.45 30.86 -31.17
C ALA A 7 -24.18 29.54 -30.88
N PHE A 8 -24.91 29.44 -29.77
CA PHE A 8 -25.68 28.23 -29.44
C PHE A 8 -26.78 27.95 -30.48
N ARG A 9 -27.44 29.00 -30.98
CA ARG A 9 -28.43 28.87 -32.06
C ARG A 9 -27.79 28.41 -33.36
N GLN A 10 -26.57 28.83 -33.66
CA GLN A 10 -25.81 28.40 -34.83
C GLN A 10 -25.43 26.91 -34.73
N LEU A 11 -24.99 26.45 -33.56
CA LEU A 11 -24.67 25.04 -33.30
C LEU A 11 -25.88 24.12 -33.47
N ARG A 12 -27.07 24.54 -33.01
CA ARG A 12 -28.32 23.77 -33.20
C ARG A 12 -28.79 23.69 -34.66
N LYS A 13 -28.37 24.62 -35.54
CA LYS A 13 -28.73 24.58 -36.98
C LYS A 13 -27.96 23.52 -37.77
N SER A 14 -26.80 23.09 -37.28
CA SER A 14 -25.94 22.08 -37.94
C SER A 14 -25.56 20.98 -36.95
N PRO A 15 -26.52 20.14 -36.51
CA PRO A 15 -26.32 19.21 -35.40
C PRO A 15 -25.30 18.11 -35.70
N ALA A 16 -25.26 17.58 -36.93
CA ALA A 16 -24.31 16.51 -37.30
C ALA A 16 -22.84 17.00 -37.28
N PHE A 17 -22.57 18.16 -37.87
CA PHE A 17 -21.23 18.77 -37.85
C PHE A 17 -20.80 19.12 -36.43
N THR A 18 -21.70 19.72 -35.65
CA THR A 18 -21.44 20.04 -34.24
C THR A 18 -21.14 18.78 -33.43
N ALA A 19 -21.89 17.69 -33.62
CA ALA A 19 -21.66 16.44 -32.91
C ALA A 19 -20.28 15.85 -33.21
N ILE A 20 -19.87 15.81 -34.49
CA ILE A 20 -18.53 15.33 -34.87
C ILE A 20 -17.44 16.21 -34.25
N ALA A 21 -17.57 17.53 -34.32
CA ALA A 21 -16.61 18.46 -33.73
C ALA A 21 -16.48 18.26 -32.20
N VAL A 22 -17.61 18.11 -31.50
CA VAL A 22 -17.64 17.86 -30.05
C VAL A 22 -17.01 16.52 -29.70
N ILE A 23 -17.32 15.45 -30.44
CA ILE A 23 -16.74 14.11 -30.20
C ILE A 23 -15.23 14.15 -30.42
N THR A 24 -14.76 14.73 -31.51
CA THR A 24 -13.31 14.84 -31.79
C THR A 24 -12.59 15.62 -30.70
N LEU A 25 -13.18 16.74 -30.24
CA LEU A 25 -12.61 17.55 -29.16
C LEU A 25 -12.62 16.78 -27.83
N ALA A 26 -13.72 16.11 -27.51
CA ALA A 26 -13.85 15.30 -26.29
C ALA A 26 -12.84 14.15 -26.27
N LEU A 27 -12.63 13.46 -27.39
CA LEU A 27 -11.63 12.40 -27.52
C LEU A 27 -10.21 12.94 -27.36
N GLY A 28 -9.87 14.06 -28.01
CA GLY A 28 -8.55 14.68 -27.89
C GLY A 28 -8.24 15.13 -26.45
N ILE A 29 -9.19 15.77 -25.78
CA ILE A 29 -9.06 16.19 -24.38
C ILE A 29 -8.98 14.96 -23.46
N GLY A 30 -9.88 13.99 -23.65
CA GLY A 30 -9.97 12.78 -22.83
C GLY A 30 -8.69 11.95 -22.91
N LEU A 31 -8.15 11.73 -24.11
CA LEU A 31 -6.92 10.96 -24.30
C LEU A 31 -5.72 11.63 -23.62
N ASN A 32 -5.53 12.93 -23.84
CA ASN A 32 -4.44 13.67 -23.20
C ASN A 32 -4.57 13.66 -21.67
N THR A 33 -5.79 13.83 -21.15
CA THR A 33 -6.05 13.77 -19.71
C THR A 33 -5.79 12.38 -19.13
N ALA A 34 -6.16 11.31 -19.85
CA ALA A 34 -5.92 9.93 -19.42
C ALA A 34 -4.42 9.61 -19.35
N ILE A 35 -3.66 9.98 -20.38
CA ILE A 35 -2.20 9.79 -20.41
C ILE A 35 -1.54 10.58 -19.28
N PHE A 36 -1.90 11.84 -19.10
CA PHE A 36 -1.33 12.67 -18.03
C PHE A 36 -1.71 12.14 -16.64
N SER A 37 -2.94 11.64 -16.45
CA SER A 37 -3.35 11.04 -15.18
C SER A 37 -2.54 9.79 -14.86
N LEU A 38 -2.28 8.95 -15.87
CA LEU A 38 -1.43 7.76 -15.73
C LEU A 38 0.01 8.14 -15.39
N ILE A 39 0.57 9.12 -16.09
CA ILE A 39 1.93 9.62 -15.80
C ILE A 39 1.99 10.20 -14.40
N ASN A 40 0.98 10.97 -14.01
CA ASN A 40 0.91 11.56 -12.69
C ASN A 40 0.86 10.48 -11.61
N ASP A 41 -0.01 9.49 -11.75
CA ASP A 41 -0.15 8.42 -10.76
C ASP A 41 1.05 7.46 -10.71
N LEU A 42 1.76 7.24 -11.83
CA LEU A 42 2.92 6.33 -11.88
C LEU A 42 4.26 7.01 -11.56
N PHE A 43 4.45 8.27 -11.96
CA PHE A 43 5.78 8.90 -11.94
C PHE A 43 5.85 10.19 -11.12
N LEU A 44 4.78 10.99 -11.04
CA LEU A 44 4.85 12.33 -10.45
C LEU A 44 4.26 12.41 -9.04
N LYS A 45 3.27 11.57 -8.74
CA LYS A 45 2.66 11.50 -7.43
C LYS A 45 3.68 10.90 -6.47
N GLY A 46 4.22 11.77 -5.62
CA GLY A 46 5.15 11.37 -4.57
C GLY A 46 4.56 10.25 -3.72
N LEU A 47 5.43 9.41 -3.16
CA LEU A 47 5.01 8.35 -2.27
C LEU A 47 4.18 8.94 -1.12
N PRO A 48 3.10 8.29 -0.68
CA PRO A 48 2.26 8.76 0.42
C PRO A 48 2.92 8.57 1.80
N PHE A 49 4.20 8.92 1.92
CA PHE A 49 4.92 9.02 3.19
C PHE A 49 4.94 10.48 3.64
N GLN A 50 5.08 10.71 4.95
CA GLN A 50 5.21 12.07 5.49
C GLN A 50 6.41 12.81 4.88
N GLU A 51 7.53 12.12 4.69
CA GLU A 51 8.77 12.69 4.13
C GLU A 51 9.44 11.73 3.11
N PRO A 52 8.91 11.57 1.89
CA PRO A 52 9.39 10.57 0.92
C PRO A 52 10.87 10.69 0.57
N GLY A 53 11.40 11.91 0.52
CA GLY A 53 12.82 12.18 0.22
C GLY A 53 13.79 11.81 1.34
N ARG A 54 13.29 11.36 2.50
CA ARG A 54 14.10 10.96 3.67
C ARG A 54 13.97 9.47 3.99
N VAL A 55 13.22 8.72 3.20
CA VAL A 55 13.08 7.27 3.34
C VAL A 55 14.03 6.59 2.37
N LEU A 56 14.87 5.70 2.88
CA LEU A 56 15.76 4.87 2.07
C LEU A 56 15.37 3.40 2.24
N HIS A 57 15.16 2.71 1.12
CA HIS A 57 14.99 1.26 1.13
C HIS A 57 16.34 0.60 0.81
N ILE A 58 16.80 -0.28 1.71
CA ILE A 58 18.11 -0.92 1.60
C ILE A 58 17.91 -2.32 1.04
N LEU A 59 18.40 -2.53 -0.17
CA LEU A 59 18.44 -3.82 -0.84
C LEU A 59 19.87 -4.36 -0.80
N THR A 60 20.03 -5.66 -0.53
CA THR A 60 21.35 -6.29 -0.50
C THR A 60 21.63 -6.93 -1.85
N LYS A 61 22.83 -6.70 -2.39
CA LYS A 61 23.33 -7.39 -3.58
C LYS A 61 24.58 -8.19 -3.24
N GLY A 62 24.71 -9.37 -3.84
CA GLY A 62 25.91 -10.20 -3.69
C GLY A 62 27.05 -9.64 -4.51
N LYS A 63 28.28 -9.77 -4.02
CA LYS A 63 29.48 -9.36 -4.75
C LYS A 63 29.57 -9.99 -6.15
N ASP A 64 29.13 -11.25 -6.26
CA ASP A 64 29.19 -12.05 -7.49
C ASP A 64 27.80 -12.45 -8.01
N ARG A 65 26.73 -11.80 -7.53
CA ARG A 65 25.35 -12.06 -7.96
C ARG A 65 24.71 -10.81 -8.55
N THR A 66 24.04 -10.97 -9.67
CA THR A 66 23.19 -9.92 -10.26
C THR A 66 21.90 -9.71 -9.48
N ASP A 67 21.48 -10.73 -8.72
CA ASP A 67 20.19 -10.77 -8.05
C ASP A 67 20.28 -10.11 -6.66
N GLU A 68 19.29 -9.29 -6.35
CA GLU A 68 19.07 -8.77 -5.00
C GLU A 68 18.58 -9.89 -4.09
N PHE A 69 19.03 -9.90 -2.84
CA PHE A 69 18.56 -10.84 -1.83
C PHE A 69 18.25 -10.14 -0.51
N GLN A 70 17.33 -10.76 0.23
CA GLN A 70 16.92 -10.30 1.54
C GLN A 70 18.11 -10.27 2.50
N MET A 71 18.22 -9.18 3.26
CA MET A 71 19.22 -9.06 4.31
C MET A 71 18.94 -10.06 5.44
N SER A 72 19.97 -10.73 5.94
CA SER A 72 19.82 -11.64 7.09
C SER A 72 19.50 -10.86 8.36
N ALA A 73 18.70 -11.46 9.27
CA ALA A 73 18.31 -10.85 10.53
C ALA A 73 19.52 -10.34 11.37
N PRO A 74 20.63 -11.11 11.52
CA PRO A 74 21.80 -10.62 12.26
C PRO A 74 22.45 -9.41 11.62
N ARG A 75 22.47 -9.34 10.28
CA ARG A 75 23.03 -8.21 9.54
C ARG A 75 22.15 -6.97 9.66
N PHE A 76 20.83 -7.14 9.65
CA PHE A 76 19.89 -6.07 9.96
C PHE A 76 20.14 -5.50 11.36
N MET A 77 20.24 -6.34 12.39
CA MET A 77 20.49 -5.90 13.77
C MET A 77 21.80 -5.11 13.86
N LEU A 78 22.87 -5.62 13.25
CA LEU A 78 24.16 -4.94 13.21
C LEU A 78 24.04 -3.53 12.61
N TYR A 79 23.35 -3.37 11.48
CA TYR A 79 23.16 -2.05 10.87
C TYR A 79 22.24 -1.15 11.69
N ARG A 80 21.15 -1.68 12.23
CA ARG A 80 20.23 -0.94 13.10
C ARG A 80 20.96 -0.36 14.31
N ASP A 81 21.83 -1.14 14.92
CA ASP A 81 22.49 -0.77 16.16
C ASP A 81 23.74 0.12 15.92
N ALA A 82 24.36 0.02 14.73
CA ALA A 82 25.55 0.81 14.36
C ALA A 82 25.25 2.11 13.62
N GLN A 83 24.06 2.26 13.02
CA GLN A 83 23.71 3.47 12.27
C GLN A 83 23.47 4.67 13.20
N THR A 84 23.85 5.87 12.75
CA THR A 84 23.66 7.14 13.48
C THR A 84 22.99 8.23 12.65
N ILE A 85 22.69 7.95 11.38
CA ILE A 85 22.26 8.94 10.38
C ILE A 85 20.74 8.92 10.22
N PHE A 86 20.10 7.78 10.45
CA PHE A 86 18.66 7.62 10.27
C PHE A 86 17.92 7.81 11.59
N SER A 87 16.82 8.56 11.54
CA SER A 87 15.91 8.77 12.68
C SER A 87 15.22 7.48 13.14
N GLY A 88 15.12 6.49 12.26
CA GLY A 88 14.59 5.17 12.57
C GLY A 88 15.03 4.16 11.53
N PHE A 89 15.07 2.89 11.95
CA PHE A 89 15.50 1.79 11.10
C PHE A 89 14.55 0.61 11.37
N ALA A 90 13.86 0.18 10.31
CA ALA A 90 12.83 -0.84 10.37
C ALA A 90 13.10 -1.92 9.31
N ALA A 91 12.57 -3.11 9.54
CA ALA A 91 12.63 -4.21 8.59
C ALA A 91 11.22 -4.68 8.23
N GLU A 92 11.12 -5.18 7.02
CA GLU A 92 9.97 -5.92 6.52
C GLU A 92 10.45 -7.19 5.82
N ASN A 93 9.60 -8.21 5.84
CA ASN A 93 9.79 -9.45 5.11
C ASN A 93 8.48 -9.81 4.42
N GLN A 94 8.52 -9.84 3.09
CA GLN A 94 7.36 -10.20 2.29
C GLN A 94 7.23 -11.73 2.23
N GLN A 95 6.03 -12.23 2.53
CA GLN A 95 5.67 -13.64 2.42
C GLN A 95 4.28 -13.78 1.81
N ALA A 96 3.93 -14.98 1.36
CA ALA A 96 2.54 -15.33 1.06
C ALA A 96 2.01 -16.16 2.23
N ALA A 97 0.77 -15.90 2.63
CA ALA A 97 0.09 -16.65 3.68
C ALA A 97 -1.35 -16.95 3.28
N THR A 98 -1.90 -18.02 3.82
CA THR A 98 -3.28 -18.46 3.58
C THR A 98 -4.18 -17.98 4.69
N VAL A 99 -5.11 -17.07 4.35
CA VAL A 99 -6.17 -16.62 5.24
C VAL A 99 -7.26 -17.69 5.31
N THR A 100 -7.63 -18.08 6.53
CA THR A 100 -8.76 -18.97 6.81
C THR A 100 -9.65 -18.40 7.93
N GLY A 101 -10.88 -18.93 8.05
CA GLY A 101 -11.85 -18.47 9.05
C GLY A 101 -12.67 -17.23 8.64
N LEU A 102 -12.49 -16.72 7.41
CA LEU A 102 -13.23 -15.58 6.83
C LEU A 102 -13.95 -15.96 5.53
N GLY A 103 -14.44 -17.21 5.45
CA GLY A 103 -15.00 -17.81 4.24
C GLY A 103 -13.99 -18.75 3.55
N ASP A 104 -13.99 -18.76 2.22
CA ASP A 104 -13.09 -19.59 1.43
C ASP A 104 -11.61 -19.24 1.68
N PRO A 105 -10.72 -20.25 1.81
CA PRO A 105 -9.29 -20.01 1.96
C PRO A 105 -8.72 -19.15 0.84
N LEU A 106 -7.89 -18.18 1.19
CA LEU A 106 -7.30 -17.24 0.24
C LEU A 106 -5.81 -17.06 0.51
N SER A 107 -4.98 -17.34 -0.50
CA SER A 107 -3.57 -16.97 -0.45
C SER A 107 -3.41 -15.48 -0.75
N VAL A 108 -2.78 -14.75 0.16
CA VAL A 108 -2.52 -13.30 0.04
C VAL A 108 -1.06 -12.96 0.35
N PRO A 109 -0.49 -11.93 -0.31
CA PRO A 109 0.77 -11.36 0.11
C PRO A 109 0.60 -10.67 1.47
N ILE A 110 1.52 -10.97 2.39
CA ILE A 110 1.63 -10.36 3.70
C ILE A 110 3.03 -9.77 3.89
N PHE A 111 3.14 -8.80 4.79
CA PHE A 111 4.42 -8.36 5.33
C PHE A 111 4.53 -8.73 6.79
N LYS A 112 5.65 -9.31 7.19
CA LYS A 112 6.07 -9.34 8.59
C LYS A 112 6.97 -8.14 8.82
N ALA A 113 6.67 -7.29 9.78
CA ALA A 113 7.37 -6.02 9.98
C ALA A 113 7.82 -5.83 11.43
N THR A 114 8.88 -5.06 11.64
CA THR A 114 9.28 -4.60 12.98
C THR A 114 8.20 -3.68 13.56
N ALA A 115 8.11 -3.59 14.89
CA ALA A 115 7.05 -2.84 15.55
C ALA A 115 7.02 -1.35 15.14
N ASN A 116 8.22 -0.77 14.96
CA ASN A 116 8.42 0.62 14.55
C ASN A 116 8.23 0.89 13.05
N TRP A 117 7.90 -0.12 12.22
CA TRP A 117 7.86 0.04 10.77
C TRP A 117 6.86 1.12 10.31
N PHE A 118 5.67 1.14 10.90
CA PHE A 118 4.65 2.14 10.59
C PHE A 118 5.09 3.55 11.02
N ASP A 119 5.80 3.67 12.14
CA ASP A 119 6.30 4.95 12.64
C ASP A 119 7.40 5.51 11.74
N VAL A 120 8.32 4.65 11.28
CA VAL A 120 9.38 5.02 10.33
C VAL A 120 8.79 5.54 9.01
N LEU A 121 7.70 4.93 8.53
CA LEU A 121 7.03 5.37 7.30
C LEU A 121 6.00 6.50 7.52
N GLY A 122 5.75 6.88 8.78
CA GLY A 122 4.75 7.88 9.13
C GLY A 122 3.32 7.47 8.78
N VAL A 123 3.04 6.17 8.71
CA VAL A 123 1.73 5.61 8.38
C VAL A 123 0.90 5.51 9.66
N ARG A 124 -0.26 6.18 9.67
CA ARG A 124 -1.18 6.15 10.81
C ARG A 124 -2.40 5.28 10.52
N PRO A 125 -2.85 4.47 11.48
CA PRO A 125 -4.08 3.71 11.34
C PRO A 125 -5.28 4.66 11.32
N ILE A 126 -6.29 4.31 10.52
CA ILE A 126 -7.61 4.96 10.56
C ILE A 126 -8.46 4.45 11.72
N MET A 127 -8.15 3.26 12.24
CA MET A 127 -8.83 2.64 13.37
C MET A 127 -7.85 1.74 14.13
N GLY A 128 -7.94 1.72 15.46
CA GLY A 128 -7.06 0.92 16.31
C GLY A 128 -5.67 1.56 16.46
N ARG A 129 -4.63 0.73 16.46
CA ARG A 129 -3.23 1.12 16.70
C ARG A 129 -2.24 0.37 15.80
N THR A 130 -0.99 0.81 15.83
CA THR A 130 0.16 0.10 15.26
C THR A 130 0.67 -0.97 16.25
N PHE A 131 1.73 -1.70 15.84
CA PHE A 131 2.37 -2.70 16.68
C PHE A 131 3.09 -2.07 17.88
N LEU A 132 3.02 -2.74 19.03
CA LEU A 132 3.80 -2.35 20.22
C LEU A 132 5.17 -3.04 20.20
N PRO A 133 6.22 -2.41 20.77
CA PRO A 133 7.55 -3.01 20.84
C PRO A 133 7.57 -4.41 21.48
N GLN A 134 6.72 -4.66 22.49
CA GLN A 134 6.62 -5.95 23.19
C GLN A 134 5.97 -7.05 22.34
N GLU A 135 5.28 -6.69 21.26
CA GLU A 135 4.57 -7.61 20.37
C GLU A 135 5.44 -8.14 19.23
N GLU A 136 6.61 -7.53 18.99
CA GLU A 136 7.46 -7.79 17.83
C GLU A 136 7.86 -9.26 17.70
N GLU A 137 8.20 -9.92 18.81
CA GLU A 137 8.68 -11.31 18.80
C GLU A 137 7.63 -12.33 19.29
N GLY A 138 6.66 -11.90 20.09
CA GLY A 138 5.81 -12.81 20.87
C GLY A 138 4.34 -12.88 20.43
N ALA A 139 3.77 -11.79 19.92
CA ALA A 139 2.32 -11.70 19.73
C ALA A 139 1.92 -12.03 18.29
N ASP A 140 0.79 -12.71 18.11
CA ASP A 140 0.16 -12.94 16.80
C ASP A 140 -0.88 -11.85 16.57
N VAL A 141 -0.41 -10.68 16.14
CA VAL A 141 -1.24 -9.50 15.85
C VAL A 141 -1.14 -9.12 14.39
N ALA A 142 -2.20 -8.54 13.85
CA ALA A 142 -2.31 -8.14 12.47
C ALA A 142 -2.86 -6.72 12.30
N ILE A 143 -2.36 -6.02 11.30
CA ILE A 143 -2.91 -4.75 10.81
C ILE A 143 -3.37 -4.98 9.37
N ILE A 144 -4.57 -4.54 9.03
CA ILE A 144 -5.20 -4.80 7.73
C ILE A 144 -5.50 -3.52 6.96
N THR A 145 -5.62 -3.60 5.64
CA THR A 145 -6.10 -2.47 4.82
C THR A 145 -7.61 -2.29 4.93
N ASP A 146 -8.09 -1.06 4.72
CA ASP A 146 -9.51 -0.73 4.55
C ASP A 146 -10.14 -1.57 3.44
N ARG A 147 -9.39 -1.85 2.36
CA ARG A 147 -9.83 -2.74 1.29
C ARG A 147 -10.13 -4.15 1.81
N PHE A 148 -9.22 -4.76 2.56
CA PHE A 148 -9.42 -6.08 3.14
C PHE A 148 -10.57 -6.10 4.14
N TRP A 149 -10.62 -5.09 5.00
CA TRP A 149 -11.69 -4.90 5.98
C TRP A 149 -13.08 -4.84 5.31
N LYS A 150 -13.25 -4.03 4.26
CA LYS A 150 -14.51 -3.93 3.52
C LYS A 150 -14.84 -5.21 2.76
N ALA A 151 -13.87 -5.79 2.07
CA ALA A 151 -14.10 -6.93 1.18
C ALA A 151 -14.34 -8.25 1.92
N ARG A 152 -13.69 -8.46 3.08
CA ARG A 152 -13.71 -9.76 3.79
C ARG A 152 -14.41 -9.72 5.14
N LEU A 153 -14.45 -8.56 5.78
CA LEU A 153 -15.04 -8.36 7.11
C LEU A 153 -16.29 -7.47 7.05
N GLY A 154 -16.79 -7.18 5.84
CA GLY A 154 -18.00 -6.41 5.59
C GLY A 154 -17.94 -4.94 6.03
N GLY A 155 -16.74 -4.42 6.35
CA GLY A 155 -16.60 -3.07 6.89
C GLY A 155 -17.18 -2.90 8.29
N ASN A 156 -17.27 -3.99 9.08
CA ASN A 156 -17.81 -3.96 10.44
C ASN A 156 -16.97 -3.02 11.35
N PRO A 157 -17.55 -1.98 11.98
CA PRO A 157 -16.81 -1.06 12.87
C PRO A 157 -16.17 -1.76 14.08
N ASP A 158 -16.69 -2.91 14.51
CA ASP A 158 -16.17 -3.70 15.63
C ASP A 158 -15.09 -4.72 15.19
N VAL A 159 -14.25 -4.34 14.24
CA VAL A 159 -13.19 -5.22 13.68
C VAL A 159 -11.96 -5.33 14.58
N ILE A 160 -11.66 -4.28 15.36
CA ILE A 160 -10.51 -4.30 16.27
C ILE A 160 -10.75 -5.32 17.39
N GLY A 161 -9.75 -6.17 17.64
CA GLY A 161 -9.84 -7.30 18.57
C GLY A 161 -10.47 -8.57 17.99
N LYS A 162 -10.98 -8.53 16.75
CA LYS A 162 -11.40 -9.75 16.04
C LYS A 162 -10.18 -10.54 15.58
N THR A 163 -10.38 -11.83 15.39
CA THR A 163 -9.32 -12.76 15.00
C THR A 163 -9.60 -13.42 13.66
N PHE A 164 -8.54 -13.78 12.95
CA PHE A 164 -8.58 -14.64 11.78
C PHE A 164 -7.33 -15.52 11.75
N ALA A 165 -7.35 -16.59 10.98
CA ALA A 165 -6.21 -17.48 10.89
C ALA A 165 -5.36 -17.17 9.64
N LEU A 166 -4.04 -17.12 9.82
CA LEU A 166 -3.03 -17.04 8.77
C LEU A 166 -2.14 -18.27 8.90
N ASP A 167 -2.11 -19.11 7.87
CA ASP A 167 -1.38 -20.39 7.87
C ASP A 167 -1.66 -21.25 9.12
N GLY A 168 -2.90 -21.21 9.59
CA GLY A 168 -3.35 -21.93 10.79
C GLY A 168 -3.06 -21.23 12.13
N VAL A 169 -2.32 -20.12 12.14
CA VAL A 169 -2.04 -19.33 13.34
C VAL A 169 -3.08 -18.22 13.50
N THR A 170 -3.71 -18.15 14.66
CA THR A 170 -4.74 -17.14 14.96
C THR A 170 -4.09 -15.80 15.23
N HIS A 171 -4.41 -14.80 14.41
CA HIS A 171 -3.94 -13.42 14.56
C HIS A 171 -5.07 -12.50 15.00
N THR A 172 -4.78 -11.57 15.91
CA THR A 172 -5.71 -10.55 16.38
C THR A 172 -5.55 -9.24 15.60
N ILE A 173 -6.64 -8.70 15.06
CA ILE A 173 -6.63 -7.42 14.34
C ILE A 173 -6.48 -6.28 15.36
N VAL A 174 -5.36 -5.55 15.31
CA VAL A 174 -5.09 -4.42 16.21
C VAL A 174 -5.22 -3.06 15.53
N GLY A 175 -5.26 -3.02 14.20
CA GLY A 175 -5.40 -1.79 13.45
C GLY A 175 -5.89 -1.96 12.02
N VAL A 176 -6.45 -0.87 11.49
CA VAL A 176 -6.86 -0.74 10.07
C VAL A 176 -6.17 0.49 9.48
N ILE A 177 -5.60 0.36 8.28
CA ILE A 177 -4.98 1.45 7.53
C ILE A 177 -5.75 1.75 6.23
N ALA A 178 -5.88 3.03 5.86
CA ALA A 178 -6.70 3.44 4.71
C ALA A 178 -6.22 2.85 3.38
N LYS A 179 -4.93 2.99 3.11
CA LYS A 179 -4.30 2.50 1.90
C LYS A 179 -2.82 2.38 2.18
N MET A 180 -2.24 1.28 1.75
CA MET A 180 -0.80 1.19 1.72
C MET A 180 -0.25 1.91 0.49
N PRO A 181 0.89 2.62 0.60
CA PRO A 181 1.63 3.09 -0.55
C PRO A 181 1.85 1.92 -1.52
N VAL A 182 1.15 1.94 -2.65
CA VAL A 182 1.40 0.97 -3.72
C VAL A 182 2.77 1.30 -4.31
N SER A 183 3.59 0.26 -4.51
CA SER A 183 4.78 0.17 -5.35
C SER A 183 6.05 0.99 -5.01
N TRP A 184 6.51 1.07 -3.76
CA TRP A 184 7.97 1.25 -3.57
C TRP A 184 8.73 -0.08 -3.57
N THR A 185 8.09 -1.17 -3.14
CA THR A 185 8.68 -2.52 -3.07
C THR A 185 8.43 -3.36 -4.32
N GLY A 186 7.76 -2.79 -5.34
CA GLY A 186 7.49 -3.48 -6.60
C GLY A 186 6.45 -4.61 -6.53
N THR A 187 5.80 -4.84 -5.39
CA THR A 187 4.86 -5.95 -5.21
C THR A 187 3.40 -5.54 -5.09
N PRO A 188 2.46 -6.38 -5.60
CA PRO A 188 1.04 -6.06 -5.58
C PRO A 188 0.51 -6.05 -4.15
N ASN A 189 0.02 -4.87 -3.74
CA ASN A 189 -0.88 -4.57 -2.61
C ASN A 189 -1.01 -5.67 -1.57
N ALA A 190 -0.02 -5.80 -0.68
CA ALA A 190 -0.24 -6.53 0.56
C ALA A 190 -1.45 -5.92 1.28
N ASP A 191 -2.27 -6.80 1.85
CA ASP A 191 -3.46 -6.37 2.59
C ASP A 191 -3.29 -6.51 4.10
N ILE A 192 -2.22 -7.19 4.53
CA ILE A 192 -2.03 -7.62 5.91
C ILE A 192 -0.56 -7.46 6.31
N TRP A 193 -0.35 -6.85 7.48
CA TRP A 193 0.91 -6.80 8.20
C TRP A 193 0.79 -7.64 9.45
N THR A 194 1.88 -8.33 9.79
CA THR A 194 2.03 -9.10 11.03
C THR A 194 3.38 -8.80 11.66
N THR A 195 3.58 -9.22 12.90
CA THR A 195 4.86 -9.12 13.63
C THR A 195 5.79 -10.29 13.27
N LYS A 196 6.85 -10.50 14.05
CA LYS A 196 7.83 -11.59 13.90
C LYS A 196 8.58 -11.59 12.56
N PRO A 197 9.13 -10.44 12.10
CA PRO A 197 9.80 -10.31 10.79
C PRO A 197 11.00 -11.26 10.60
N MET A 198 11.62 -11.68 11.70
CA MET A 198 12.82 -12.52 11.71
C MET A 198 12.52 -14.02 11.86
N VAL A 199 11.27 -14.41 12.09
CA VAL A 199 10.87 -15.81 12.23
C VAL A 199 10.47 -16.37 10.86
N ILE A 200 11.32 -17.24 10.33
CA ILE A 200 11.06 -17.99 9.09
C ILE A 200 10.04 -19.08 9.41
N PRO A 201 8.95 -19.23 8.62
CA PRO A 201 8.06 -20.39 8.73
C PRO A 201 8.87 -21.69 8.59
N GLY A 202 8.72 -22.61 9.54
CA GLY A 202 9.32 -23.94 9.51
C GLY A 202 8.47 -24.93 8.73
#